data_AF-K0IMA7-F1
#
_entry.id   AF-K0IMA7-F1
#
_cell.length_a   1.000
_cell.length_b   1.000
_cell.length_c   1.000
_cell.angle_alpha   90.00
_cell.angle_beta   90.00
_cell.angle_gamma   90.00
#
_symmetry.space_group_name_H-M   'P 1'
#
loop_
_entity.id
_entity.type
_entity.pdbx_description
1 polymer ?
#
loop_
_entity_poly.entity_id
_entity_poly.type
_entity_poly.pdbx_seq_one_letter_code
_entity_poly.pdbx_strand_id
1 'polypeptide(L)'
;MKPNNFAMKDWHLEHVEKVIVRFVRGISPDASSFEKRNYKKYSTVSSCAKQIEYDIKHGVTMDEVLNVVHRIRHEKQFKDLQKNPESLQRLDELERQISAPKKVATTWY
;
A
#
# COMPACT_ATOMS: atom_id res chain seq x y z
N MET A 1 24.68 19.04 -12.85
CA MET A 1 23.76 17.89 -12.71
C MET A 1 23.34 17.78 -11.26
N LYS A 2 22.04 17.77 -10.95
CA LYS A 2 21.60 17.44 -9.58
C LYS A 2 21.93 15.96 -9.34
N PRO A 3 22.57 15.59 -8.22
CA PRO A 3 22.74 14.18 -7.91
C PRO A 3 21.36 13.54 -7.82
N ASN A 4 21.16 12.42 -8.51
CA ASN A 4 19.94 11.63 -8.39
C ASN A 4 19.96 10.96 -7.01
N ASN A 5 19.47 11.67 -5.99
CA ASN A 5 19.55 11.26 -4.59
C ASN A 5 18.78 9.95 -4.32
N PHE A 6 17.97 9.48 -5.27
CA PHE A 6 17.19 8.25 -5.20
C PHE A 6 17.30 7.48 -6.51
N ALA A 7 18.40 6.74 -6.68
CA ALA A 7 18.69 5.96 -7.90
C ALA A 7 17.62 4.89 -8.26
N MET A 8 16.66 4.63 -7.37
CA MET A 8 15.63 3.59 -7.52
C MET A 8 14.21 4.09 -7.21
N LYS A 9 13.96 5.40 -7.21
CA LYS A 9 12.63 5.95 -6.85
C LYS A 9 11.50 5.32 -7.67
N ASP A 10 11.67 5.19 -8.99
CA ASP A 10 10.63 4.63 -9.87
C ASP A 10 10.30 3.19 -9.50
N TRP A 11 11.31 2.40 -9.15
CA TRP A 11 11.11 1.04 -8.65
C TRP A 11 10.33 1.01 -7.33
N HIS A 12 10.62 1.93 -6.40
CA HIS A 12 9.87 2.06 -5.15
C HIS A 12 8.42 2.50 -5.39
N LEU A 13 8.18 3.38 -6.37
CA LEU A 13 6.82 3.80 -6.72
C LEU A 13 6.02 2.63 -7.34
N GLU A 14 6.63 1.85 -8.24
CA GLU A 14 6.02 0.61 -8.73
C GLU A 14 5.75 -0.39 -7.60
N HIS A 15 6.66 -0.48 -6.63
CA HIS A 15 6.51 -1.37 -5.49
C HIS A 15 5.33 -0.94 -4.60
N VAL A 16 5.13 0.36 -4.38
CA VAL A 16 3.93 0.90 -3.70
C VAL A 16 2.66 0.44 -4.39
N GLU A 17 2.54 0.60 -5.71
CA GLU A 17 1.35 0.16 -6.46
C GLU A 17 1.11 -1.34 -6.29
N LYS A 18 2.16 -2.17 -6.44
CA LYS A 18 2.07 -3.63 -6.26
C LYS A 18 1.61 -4.01 -4.85
N VAL A 19 2.14 -3.37 -3.82
CA VAL A 19 1.80 -3.64 -2.42
C VAL A 19 0.34 -3.27 -2.14
N ILE A 20 -0.11 -2.10 -2.60
CA ILE A 20 -1.51 -1.66 -2.42
C ILE A 20 -2.46 -2.60 -3.17
N VAL A 21 -2.19 -2.89 -4.44
CA VAL A 21 -3.03 -3.80 -5.25
C VAL A 21 -3.12 -5.18 -4.61
N ARG A 22 -2.00 -5.74 -4.12
CA ARG A 22 -2.00 -7.04 -3.43
C ARG A 22 -2.89 -7.01 -2.18
N PHE A 23 -2.77 -5.96 -1.37
CA PHE A 23 -3.56 -5.82 -0.14
C PHE A 23 -5.06 -5.69 -0.45
N VAL A 24 -5.42 -4.81 -1.38
CA VAL A 24 -6.79 -4.52 -1.81
C VAL A 24 -7.48 -5.73 -2.43
N ARG A 25 -6.75 -6.50 -3.24
CA ARG A 25 -7.27 -7.72 -3.87
C ARG A 25 -7.67 -8.78 -2.83
N GLY A 26 -7.02 -8.78 -1.68
CA GLY A 26 -7.29 -9.75 -0.63
C GLY A 26 -6.86 -11.16 -1.00
N ILE A 27 -7.42 -12.14 -0.31
CA ILE A 27 -7.16 -13.56 -0.55
C ILE A 27 -8.27 -14.17 -1.41
N SER A 28 -7.91 -15.09 -2.30
CA SER A 28 -8.89 -15.85 -3.09
C SER A 28 -9.84 -16.64 -2.19
N PRO A 29 -11.14 -16.73 -2.52
CA PRO A 29 -12.08 -17.60 -1.79
C PRO A 29 -11.62 -19.06 -1.80
N ASP A 30 -11.01 -19.51 -2.90
CA ASP A 30 -10.51 -20.86 -3.12
C ASP A 30 -9.10 -21.08 -2.59
N ALA A 31 -8.54 -20.11 -1.85
CA ALA A 31 -7.18 -20.23 -1.33
C ALA A 31 -7.03 -21.40 -0.35
N SER A 32 -5.88 -22.07 -0.44
CA SER A 32 -5.47 -23.15 0.46
C SER A 32 -5.32 -22.66 1.90
N SER A 33 -5.34 -23.60 2.85
CA SER A 33 -5.10 -23.31 4.26
C SER A 33 -3.74 -22.63 4.51
N PHE A 34 -2.74 -22.96 3.70
CA PHE A 34 -1.41 -22.34 3.77
C PHE A 34 -1.44 -20.88 3.32
N GLU A 35 -2.09 -20.60 2.20
CA GLU A 35 -2.27 -19.23 1.70
C GLU A 35 -3.08 -18.37 2.68
N LYS A 36 -4.15 -18.93 3.27
CA LYS A 36 -4.95 -18.27 4.32
C LYS A 36 -4.11 -17.90 5.54
N ARG A 37 -3.24 -18.80 5.99
CA ARG A 37 -2.32 -18.55 7.11
C ARG A 37 -1.31 -17.45 6.76
N ASN A 38 -0.72 -17.49 5.57
CA ASN A 38 0.25 -16.48 5.13
C ASN A 38 -0.38 -15.11 4.95
N TYR A 39 -1.57 -15.05 4.35
CA TYR A 39 -2.32 -13.81 4.19
C TYR A 39 -2.59 -13.16 5.56
N LYS A 40 -3.10 -13.93 6.53
CA LYS A 40 -3.33 -13.44 7.90
C LYS A 40 -2.05 -12.90 8.56
N LYS A 41 -0.89 -13.49 8.28
CA LYS A 41 0.39 -13.09 8.88
C LYS A 41 1.01 -11.87 8.22
N TYR A 42 0.96 -11.77 6.89
CA TYR A 42 1.78 -10.82 6.13
C TYR A 42 0.99 -9.77 5.34
N SER A 43 -0.32 -9.94 5.18
CA SER A 43 -1.17 -9.07 4.34
C SER A 43 -2.13 -8.21 5.17
N THR A 44 -1.72 -7.81 6.37
CA THR A 44 -2.47 -6.88 7.21
C THR A 44 -2.28 -5.44 6.75
N VAL A 45 -3.22 -4.55 7.11
CA VAL A 45 -3.11 -3.11 6.81
C VAL A 45 -1.82 -2.52 7.39
N SER A 46 -1.41 -2.91 8.59
CA SER A 46 -0.15 -2.46 9.20
C SER A 46 1.07 -2.94 8.42
N SER A 47 1.05 -4.15 7.88
CA SER A 47 2.13 -4.68 7.04
C SER A 47 2.24 -3.92 5.72
N CYS A 48 1.09 -3.62 5.11
CA CYS A 48 1.00 -2.80 3.90
C CYS A 48 1.54 -1.38 4.15
N ALA A 49 1.07 -0.72 5.21
CA ALA A 49 1.52 0.61 5.60
C ALA A 49 3.03 0.66 5.85
N LYS A 50 3.60 -0.33 6.55
CA LYS A 50 5.06 -0.42 6.79
C LYS A 50 5.89 -0.53 5.50
N GLN A 51 5.39 -1.26 4.50
CA GLN A 51 6.06 -1.36 3.20
C GLN A 51 6.03 -0.01 2.47
N ILE A 52 4.87 0.65 2.44
CA ILE A 52 4.75 2.00 1.86
C ILE A 52 5.67 3.01 2.57
N GLU A 53 5.74 2.95 3.90
CA GLU A 53 6.66 3.81 4.67
C GLU A 53 8.12 3.58 4.32
N TYR A 54 8.50 2.34 4.03
CA TYR A 54 9.84 2.02 3.57
C TYR A 54 10.09 2.66 2.19
N ASP A 55 9.16 2.53 1.25
CA ASP A 55 9.27 3.16 -0.07
C ASP A 55 9.32 4.69 0.02
N ILE A 56 8.58 5.30 0.96
CA ILE A 56 8.65 6.74 1.22
C ILE A 56 10.05 7.16 1.69
N LYS A 57 10.69 6.38 2.57
CA LYS A 57 12.07 6.63 3.00
C LYS A 57 13.09 6.56 1.85
N HIS A 58 12.74 5.94 0.73
CA HIS A 58 13.59 5.79 -0.45
C HIS A 58 13.18 6.71 -1.61
N GLY A 59 12.44 7.77 -1.31
CA GLY A 59 12.21 8.89 -2.24
C GLY A 59 10.82 8.95 -2.86
N VAL A 60 9.94 7.98 -2.54
CA VAL A 60 8.51 8.11 -2.87
C VAL A 60 7.88 9.16 -1.96
N THR A 61 7.05 10.04 -2.53
CA THR A 61 6.34 11.07 -1.78
C THR A 61 4.97 10.58 -1.34
N MET A 62 4.42 11.17 -0.27
CA MET A 62 3.05 10.85 0.15
C MET A 62 2.03 11.16 -0.96
N ASP A 63 2.22 12.25 -1.71
CA ASP A 63 1.34 12.61 -2.83
C ASP A 63 1.34 11.54 -3.93
N GLU A 64 2.49 10.93 -4.23
CA GLU A 64 2.58 9.82 -5.17
C GLU A 64 1.84 8.57 -4.66
N VAL A 65 1.93 8.27 -3.37
CA VAL A 65 1.17 7.17 -2.75
C VAL A 65 -0.34 7.44 -2.84
N LEU A 66 -0.78 8.65 -2.49
CA LEU A 66 -2.18 9.05 -2.57
C LEU A 66 -2.69 9.07 -4.01
N ASN A 67 -1.85 9.44 -4.98
CA ASN A 67 -2.17 9.34 -6.39
C ASN A 67 -2.38 7.88 -6.80
N VAL A 68 -1.55 6.94 -6.34
CA VAL A 68 -1.78 5.50 -6.58
C VAL A 68 -3.13 5.04 -6.01
N VAL A 69 -3.45 5.43 -4.77
CA VAL A 69 -4.77 5.13 -4.15
C VAL A 69 -5.92 5.69 -4.98
N HIS A 70 -5.81 6.95 -5.42
CA HIS A 70 -6.79 7.61 -6.28
C HIS A 70 -6.97 6.86 -7.62
N ARG A 71 -5.85 6.48 -8.26
CA ARG A 71 -5.87 5.73 -9.51
C ARG A 71 -6.58 4.39 -9.36
N ILE A 72 -6.29 3.64 -8.29
CA ILE A 72 -6.98 2.38 -8.01
C ILE A 72 -8.50 2.57 -7.85
N ARG A 73 -8.93 3.67 -7.23
CA ARG A 73 -10.34 3.97 -7.01
C ARG A 73 -11.09 4.38 -8.29
N HIS A 74 -10.43 5.02 -9.26
CA HIS A 74 -11.12 5.69 -10.37
C HIS A 74 -10.71 5.25 -11.78
N GLU A 75 -9.50 4.74 -11.98
CA GLU A 75 -9.02 4.39 -13.32
C GLU A 75 -9.61 3.06 -13.80
N LYS A 76 -9.98 3.02 -15.09
CA LYS A 76 -10.61 1.85 -15.72
C LYS A 76 -9.76 0.58 -15.64
N GLN A 77 -8.44 0.70 -15.54
CA GLN A 77 -7.54 -0.44 -15.44
C GLN A 77 -7.72 -1.27 -14.16
N PHE A 78 -8.32 -0.68 -13.11
CA PHE A 78 -8.59 -1.35 -11.84
C PHE A 78 -10.06 -1.72 -11.66
N LYS A 79 -10.84 -1.75 -12.75
CA LYS A 79 -12.29 -1.99 -12.73
C LYS A 79 -12.68 -3.27 -11.98
N ASP A 80 -11.85 -4.31 -12.05
CA ASP A 80 -12.14 -5.57 -11.34
C ASP A 80 -11.99 -5.45 -9.82
N LEU A 81 -11.08 -4.60 -9.33
CA LEU A 81 -10.99 -4.28 -7.89
C LEU A 81 -12.18 -3.39 -7.48
N GLN A 82 -12.57 -2.44 -8.32
CA GLN A 82 -13.66 -1.49 -8.05
C GLN A 82 -15.03 -2.18 -7.96
N LYS A 83 -15.24 -3.31 -8.66
CA LYS A 83 -16.48 -4.11 -8.57
C LYS A 83 -16.64 -4.80 -7.21
N ASN A 84 -15.56 -5.00 -6.45
CA ASN A 84 -15.59 -5.71 -5.18
C ASN A 84 -15.69 -4.71 -4.01
N PRO A 85 -16.82 -4.66 -3.28
CA PRO A 85 -16.99 -3.76 -2.13
C PRO A 85 -15.95 -3.98 -1.03
N GLU A 86 -15.53 -5.23 -0.78
CA GLU A 86 -14.49 -5.51 0.22
C GLU A 86 -13.12 -4.96 -0.20
N SER A 87 -12.82 -4.96 -1.50
CA SER A 87 -11.58 -4.37 -2.01
C SER A 87 -11.56 -2.86 -1.76
N LEU A 88 -12.67 -2.17 -2.02
CA LEU A 88 -12.79 -0.74 -1.74
C LEU A 88 -12.74 -0.45 -0.23
N GLN A 89 -13.36 -1.29 0.61
CA GLN A 89 -13.27 -1.17 2.06
C GLN A 89 -11.83 -1.30 2.57
N ARG A 90 -11.06 -2.26 2.04
CA ARG A 90 -9.63 -2.39 2.36
C ARG A 90 -8.84 -1.16 1.89
N LEU A 91 -9.15 -0.62 0.70
CA LEU A 91 -8.51 0.59 0.20
C LEU A 91 -8.78 1.78 1.13
N ASP A 92 -10.01 1.96 1.60
CA ASP A 92 -10.38 3.01 2.55
C ASP A 92 -9.67 2.85 3.90
N GLU A 93 -9.57 1.62 4.41
CA GLU A 93 -8.84 1.31 5.64
C GLU A 93 -7.35 1.68 5.51
N LEU A 94 -6.75 1.34 4.37
CA LEU A 94 -5.35 1.68 4.08
C LEU A 94 -5.15 3.18 3.98
N GLU A 95 -6.00 3.89 3.24
CA GLU A 95 -5.93 5.35 3.08
C GLU A 95 -6.01 6.06 4.45
N ARG A 96 -6.92 5.61 5.33
CA ARG A 96 -6.99 6.09 6.71
C ARG A 96 -5.71 5.82 7.49
N GLN A 97 -5.16 4.61 7.38
CA GLN A 97 -3.94 4.21 8.10
C GLN A 97 -2.71 5.03 7.68
N ILE A 98 -2.54 5.30 6.38
CA ILE A 98 -1.39 6.07 5.86
C ILE A 98 -1.54 7.58 6.06
N SER A 99 -2.77 8.09 6.08
CA SER A 99 -3.07 9.51 6.30
C SER A 99 -3.12 9.87 7.79
N ALA A 100 -3.22 8.89 8.67
CA ALA A 100 -3.26 9.13 10.11
C ALA A 100 -1.95 9.81 10.57
N PRO A 101 -2.03 10.91 11.35
CA PRO A 101 -0.86 11.53 11.92
C PRO A 101 -0.16 10.52 12.82
N LYS A 102 1.11 10.21 12.53
CA LYS A 102 1.88 9.31 13.38
C LYS A 102 2.07 9.99 14.73
N LYS A 103 1.62 9.34 15.80
CA LYS A 103 2.03 9.74 17.15
C LYS A 103 3.55 9.65 17.18
N VAL A 104 4.21 10.80 17.30
CA VAL A 104 5.66 10.85 17.54
C VAL A 104 5.86 10.12 18.86
N ALA A 105 6.39 8.89 18.80
CA ALA A 105 6.83 8.22 19.99
C ALA A 105 8.04 9.00 20.49
N THR A 106 7.84 9.83 21.51
CA THR A 106 8.93 10.50 22.20
C THR A 106 9.78 9.43 22.88
N THR A 107 10.78 8.92 22.18
CA THR A 107 11.86 8.15 22.79
C THR A 107 12.71 9.15 23.58
N TRP A 108 12.40 9.29 24.86
CA TRP A 108 13.32 9.90 25.82
C TRP A 108 14.48 8.92 26.01
N TYR A 109 15.68 9.34 25.63
CA TYR A 109 16.94 8.73 26.02
C TYR A 109 17.30 9.16 27.44
#